data_AF-A0A6N7GNE1-F1
#
_entry.id   AF-A0A6N7GNE1-F1
#
_cell.length_a   1.000
_cell.length_b   1.000
_cell.length_c   1.000
_cell.angle_alpha   90.00
_cell.angle_beta   90.00
_cell.angle_gamma   90.00
#
_symmetry.space_group_name_H-M   'P 1'
#
loop_
_entity.id
_entity.type
_entity.pdbx_description
1 polymer ?
#
loop_
_entity_poly.entity_id
_entity_poly.type
_entity_poly.pdbx_seq_one_letter_code
_entity_poly.pdbx_strand_id
1 'polypeptide(L)'
;MTTTTDTPTSRTGGAPTALAQVMAERGLHGDEVASAARVNPATLYKWSSGSARPRGPAAERLAATLGEPAERLFPHLAGRTPLRAELDRHGLTVRDLARRIGAHENSVYSWVTGQHNP
;
A
#
# COMPACT_ATOMS: atom_id res chain seq x y z
N MET A 1 28.00 -21.59 -23.63
CA MET A 1 27.55 -20.40 -22.88
C MET A 1 26.29 -20.80 -22.13
N THR A 2 26.41 -21.16 -20.86
CA THR A 2 25.28 -21.53 -19.98
C THR A 2 24.90 -20.31 -19.15
N THR A 3 23.78 -19.67 -19.47
CA THR A 3 23.17 -18.67 -18.59
C THR A 3 22.48 -19.39 -17.43
N THR A 4 23.15 -19.38 -16.28
CA THR A 4 22.57 -19.76 -15.00
C THR A 4 21.55 -18.70 -14.60
N THR A 5 20.26 -19.00 -14.76
CA THR A 5 19.18 -18.21 -14.17
C THR A 5 19.18 -18.49 -12.67
N ASP A 6 19.92 -17.67 -11.94
CA ASP A 6 19.91 -17.64 -10.48
C ASP A 6 18.50 -17.23 -10.02
N THR A 7 17.75 -18.21 -9.54
CA THR A 7 16.39 -18.01 -9.01
C THR A 7 16.54 -17.58 -7.56
N PRO A 8 16.18 -16.34 -7.18
CA PRO A 8 16.32 -15.94 -5.79
C PRO A 8 15.37 -16.76 -4.92
N THR A 9 15.99 -17.44 -3.96
CA THR A 9 15.40 -18.37 -3.00
C THR A 9 14.36 -17.65 -2.13
N SER A 10 13.07 -17.93 -2.35
CA SER A 10 12.01 -17.54 -1.41
C SER A 10 11.98 -18.52 -0.24
N ARG A 11 12.64 -18.14 0.86
CA ARG A 11 12.44 -18.76 2.18
C ARG A 11 11.83 -17.73 3.12
N THR A 12 10.52 -17.79 3.33
CA THR A 12 9.81 -17.51 4.61
C THR A 12 8.38 -18.04 4.47
N GLY A 13 8.00 -18.99 5.31
CA GLY A 13 6.76 -19.77 5.22
C GLY A 13 5.47 -19.00 5.56
N GLY A 14 5.11 -18.03 4.73
CA GLY A 14 3.78 -17.42 4.69
C GLY A 14 3.21 -17.50 3.28
N ALA A 15 1.87 -17.51 3.14
CA ALA A 15 1.25 -17.39 1.83
C ALA A 15 1.73 -16.11 1.14
N PRO A 16 2.08 -16.16 -0.16
CA PRO A 16 2.56 -14.98 -0.88
C PRO A 16 1.51 -13.88 -0.85
N THR A 17 1.94 -12.63 -0.62
CA THR A 17 1.03 -11.47 -0.65
C THR A 17 0.49 -11.24 -2.07
N ALA A 18 -0.65 -10.57 -2.18
CA ALA A 18 -1.21 -10.21 -3.49
C ALA A 18 -0.24 -9.37 -4.34
N LEU A 19 0.56 -8.50 -3.70
CA LEU A 19 1.64 -7.76 -4.37
C LEU A 19 2.69 -8.71 -4.96
N ALA A 20 3.17 -9.69 -4.17
CA ALA A 20 4.16 -10.67 -4.65
C ALA A 20 3.60 -11.53 -5.78
N GLN A 21 2.32 -11.93 -5.70
CA GLN A 21 1.64 -12.69 -6.75
C GLN A 21 1.57 -11.90 -8.06
N VAL A 22 1.10 -10.65 -8.03
CA VAL A 22 1.01 -9.81 -9.23
C VAL A 22 2.37 -9.58 -9.87
N MET A 23 3.41 -9.36 -9.05
CA MET A 23 4.77 -9.20 -9.58
C MET A 23 5.27 -10.50 -10.25
N ALA A 24 5.03 -11.65 -9.64
CA ALA A 24 5.42 -12.95 -10.19
C ALA A 24 4.66 -13.30 -11.48
N GLU A 25 3.34 -13.07 -11.51
CA GLU A 25 2.49 -13.28 -12.68
C GLU A 25 2.95 -12.47 -13.89
N ARG A 26 3.51 -11.28 -13.65
CA ARG A 26 3.98 -10.35 -14.69
C ARG A 26 5.49 -10.41 -14.93
N GLY A 27 6.22 -11.29 -14.25
CA GLY A 27 7.67 -11.41 -14.36
C GLY A 27 8.43 -10.12 -13.98
N LEU A 28 7.88 -9.31 -13.09
CA LEU A 28 8.44 -8.01 -12.71
C LEU A 28 9.49 -8.16 -11.60
N HIS A 29 10.65 -7.52 -11.77
CA HIS A 29 11.68 -7.50 -10.73
C HIS A 29 11.41 -6.44 -9.67
N GLY A 30 11.72 -6.76 -8.40
CA GLY A 30 11.45 -5.85 -7.28
C GLY A 30 12.11 -4.48 -7.41
N ASP A 31 13.33 -4.43 -7.91
CA ASP A 31 14.07 -3.17 -8.06
C ASP A 31 13.46 -2.26 -9.13
N GLU A 32 12.94 -2.85 -10.22
CA GLU A 32 12.27 -2.11 -11.30
C GLU A 32 10.96 -1.52 -10.80
N VAL A 33 10.16 -2.31 -10.09
CA VAL A 33 8.89 -1.87 -9.49
C VAL A 33 9.14 -0.80 -8.43
N ALA A 34 10.16 -0.97 -7.59
CA ALA A 34 10.54 -0.01 -6.56
C ALA A 34 10.95 1.33 -7.17
N SER A 35 11.79 1.29 -8.20
CA SER A 35 12.22 2.48 -8.95
C SER A 35 11.03 3.20 -9.59
N ALA A 36 10.19 2.47 -10.32
CA ALA A 36 9.01 3.02 -11.00
C ALA A 36 8.00 3.63 -10.01
N ALA A 37 7.77 2.99 -8.87
CA ALA A 37 6.88 3.48 -7.82
C ALA A 37 7.52 4.56 -6.93
N ARG A 38 8.80 4.87 -7.13
CA ARG A 38 9.62 5.77 -6.28
C ARG A 38 9.57 5.36 -4.81
N VAL A 39 9.76 4.07 -4.55
CA VAL A 39 9.82 3.47 -3.21
C VAL A 39 11.19 2.83 -3.03
N ASN A 40 11.73 2.87 -1.81
CA ASN A 40 12.98 2.17 -1.51
C ASN A 40 12.80 0.63 -1.70
N PRO A 41 13.72 -0.07 -2.41
CA PRO A 41 13.60 -1.52 -2.64
C PRO A 41 13.41 -2.36 -1.37
N ALA A 42 14.10 -2.01 -0.28
CA ALA A 42 13.93 -2.69 1.00
C ALA A 42 12.53 -2.49 1.60
N THR A 43 11.90 -1.35 1.32
CA THR A 43 10.51 -1.09 1.72
C THR A 43 9.53 -1.91 0.89
N LEU A 44 9.74 -2.00 -0.43
CA LEU A 44 8.94 -2.86 -1.31
C LEU A 44 9.05 -4.33 -0.88
N TYR A 45 10.25 -4.81 -0.57
CA TYR A 45 10.47 -6.18 -0.10
C TYR A 45 9.69 -6.48 1.20
N LYS A 46 9.67 -5.54 2.15
CA LYS A 46 8.86 -5.68 3.37
C LYS A 46 7.37 -5.78 3.07
N TRP A 47 6.88 -5.08 2.04
CA TRP A 47 5.48 -5.16 1.64
C TRP A 47 5.15 -6.45 0.90
N SER A 48 6.00 -6.87 -0.06
CA SER A 48 5.77 -8.09 -0.84
C SER A 48 5.91 -9.36 0.02
N SER A 49 6.77 -9.33 1.05
CA SER A 49 6.86 -10.40 2.06
C SER A 49 5.76 -10.34 3.13
N GLY A 50 4.95 -9.29 3.16
CA GLY A 50 3.92 -9.10 4.19
C GLY A 50 4.44 -8.65 5.57
N SER A 51 5.75 -8.43 5.71
CA SER A 51 6.40 -7.97 6.95
C SER A 51 6.03 -6.53 7.32
N ALA A 52 5.56 -5.73 6.37
CA ALA A 52 5.00 -4.40 6.59
C ALA A 52 3.83 -4.14 5.63
N ARG A 53 3.03 -3.12 5.93
CA ARG A 53 1.84 -2.75 5.13
C ARG A 53 1.97 -1.32 4.61
N PRO A 54 1.88 -1.08 3.29
CA PRO A 54 1.84 0.28 2.77
C PRO A 54 0.53 0.96 3.16
N ARG A 55 0.59 2.28 3.33
CA ARG A 55 -0.56 3.13 3.64
C ARG A 55 -0.53 4.38 2.77
N GLY A 56 -1.70 5.00 2.63
CA GLY A 56 -1.86 6.31 1.99
C GLY A 56 -1.25 6.37 0.59
N PRO A 57 -0.52 7.46 0.26
CA PRO A 57 -0.01 7.71 -1.09
C PRO A 57 0.99 6.68 -1.63
N ALA A 58 1.70 5.97 -0.75
CA ALA A 58 2.72 5.00 -1.19
C ALA A 58 2.07 3.73 -1.76
N ALA A 59 0.96 3.28 -1.17
CA ALA A 59 0.17 2.17 -1.71
C ALA A 59 -0.44 2.55 -3.07
N GLU A 60 -0.96 3.77 -3.19
CA GLU A 60 -1.59 4.28 -4.42
C GLU A 60 -0.57 4.44 -5.55
N ARG A 61 0.63 4.95 -5.28
CA ARG A 61 1.69 5.02 -6.32
C ARG A 61 2.08 3.63 -6.82
N LEU A 62 2.24 2.68 -5.92
CA LEU A 62 2.59 1.31 -6.29
C LEU A 62 1.47 0.64 -7.09
N ALA A 63 0.22 0.86 -6.68
CA ALA A 63 -0.98 0.42 -7.39
C ALA A 63 -1.07 1.02 -8.80
N ALA A 64 -0.87 2.33 -8.93
CA ALA A 64 -0.83 3.02 -10.22
C ALA A 64 0.32 2.51 -11.12
N THR A 65 1.50 2.26 -10.54
CA THR A 65 2.66 1.71 -11.26
C THR A 65 2.36 0.33 -11.82
N LEU A 66 1.63 -0.49 -11.07
CA LEU A 66 1.24 -1.83 -11.48
C LEU A 66 -0.08 -1.86 -12.27
N GLY A 67 -0.76 -0.73 -12.44
CA GLY A 67 -2.08 -0.69 -13.10
C GLY A 67 -3.14 -1.55 -12.41
N GLU A 68 -3.06 -1.69 -11.09
CA GLU A 68 -3.99 -2.47 -10.27
C GLU A 68 -4.68 -1.56 -9.25
N PRO A 69 -5.92 -1.86 -8.82
CA PRO A 69 -6.52 -1.17 -7.69
C PRO A 69 -5.73 -1.46 -6.41
N ALA A 70 -5.56 -0.43 -5.57
CA ALA A 70 -4.74 -0.54 -4.36
C ALA A 70 -5.29 -1.59 -3.39
N GLU A 71 -6.60 -1.80 -3.35
CA GLU A 71 -7.28 -2.78 -2.51
C GLU A 71 -7.00 -4.21 -2.95
N ARG A 72 -6.73 -4.44 -4.25
CA ARG A 72 -6.34 -5.76 -4.76
C ARG A 72 -4.93 -6.12 -4.32
N LEU A 73 -4.00 -5.17 -4.39
CA LEU A 73 -2.62 -5.37 -3.93
C LEU A 73 -2.54 -5.41 -2.40
N PHE A 74 -3.40 -4.64 -1.73
CA PHE A 74 -3.38 -4.41 -0.29
C PHE A 74 -4.81 -4.51 0.27
N PRO A 75 -5.30 -5.73 0.54
CA PRO A 75 -6.67 -5.95 1.02
C PRO A 75 -7.02 -5.19 2.31
N HIS A 76 -6.05 -4.84 3.15
CA HIS A 76 -6.28 -4.00 4.33
C HIS A 76 -6.67 -2.55 4.00
N LEU A 77 -6.60 -2.15 2.72
CA LEU A 77 -7.13 -0.89 2.23
C LEU A 77 -8.58 -1.01 1.76
N ALA A 78 -9.08 -2.23 1.53
CA ALA A 78 -10.51 -2.45 1.31
C ALA A 78 -11.25 -2.03 2.59
N GLY A 79 -12.05 -0.97 2.51
CA GLY A 79 -12.67 -0.33 3.68
C GLY A 79 -12.19 1.10 3.95
N ARG A 80 -11.39 1.72 3.08
CA ARG A 80 -11.22 3.19 3.11
C ARG A 80 -12.58 3.86 2.90
N THR A 81 -12.99 4.68 3.87
CA THR A 81 -14.17 5.52 3.71
C THR A 81 -13.92 6.61 2.65
N PRO A 82 -14.98 7.16 2.01
CA PRO A 82 -14.85 8.33 1.15
C PRO A 82 -14.11 9.49 1.82
N LEU A 83 -14.30 9.68 3.13
CA LEU A 83 -13.61 10.69 3.91
C LEU A 83 -12.10 10.43 3.99
N ARG A 84 -11.67 9.16 4.15
CA ARG A 84 -10.24 8.81 4.12
C ARG A 84 -9.62 9.15 2.77
N ALA A 85 -10.31 8.82 1.68
CA ALA A 85 -9.84 9.11 0.33
C ALA A 85 -9.71 10.62 0.09
N GLU A 86 -10.66 11.41 0.60
CA GLU A 86 -10.60 12.86 0.50
C GLU A 86 -9.42 13.45 1.29
N LEU A 87 -9.18 12.98 2.51
CA LEU A 87 -8.01 13.41 3.30
C LEU A 87 -6.69 13.12 2.58
N ASP A 88 -6.53 11.90 2.06
CA ASP A 88 -5.31 11.52 1.34
C ASP A 88 -5.14 12.36 0.05
N ARG A 89 -6.22 12.68 -0.68
CA ARG A 89 -6.20 13.55 -1.88
C ARG A 89 -5.69 14.96 -1.58
N HIS A 90 -6.07 15.53 -0.44
CA HIS A 90 -5.64 16.87 -0.02
C HIS A 90 -4.35 16.87 0.80
N GLY A 91 -3.71 15.70 1.00
CA GLY A 91 -2.52 15.58 1.85
C GLY A 91 -2.79 15.93 3.31
N LEU A 92 -4.03 15.81 3.77
CA LEU A 92 -4.45 16.17 5.12
C LEU A 92 -4.40 14.95 6.05
N THR A 93 -4.00 15.19 7.30
CA THR A 93 -4.13 14.19 8.35
C THR A 93 -5.48 14.31 9.06
N VAL A 94 -5.85 13.27 9.83
CA VAL A 94 -7.00 13.30 10.74
C VAL A 94 -6.91 14.51 11.69
N ARG A 95 -5.71 14.78 12.21
CA ARG A 95 -5.43 15.94 13.07
C ARG A 95 -5.64 17.26 12.35
N ASP A 96 -5.27 17.36 11.08
CA ASP A 96 -5.47 18.59 10.32
C ASP A 96 -6.96 18.87 10.10
N LEU A 97 -7.72 17.84 9.75
CA LEU A 97 -9.17 17.96 9.63
C LEU A 97 -9.81 18.30 10.97
N ALA A 98 -9.46 17.60 12.05
CA ALA A 98 -9.95 17.85 13.40
C ALA A 98 -9.73 19.30 13.83
N ARG A 99 -8.52 19.83 13.65
CA ARG A 99 -8.20 21.24 13.92
C ARG A 99 -9.01 22.19 13.06
N ARG A 100 -9.21 21.87 11.78
CA ARG A 100 -9.89 22.75 10.83
C ARG A 100 -11.40 22.86 11.07
N ILE A 101 -12.03 21.80 11.57
CA ILE A 101 -13.49 21.76 11.84
C ILE A 101 -13.84 21.89 13.32
N GLY A 102 -12.84 22.01 14.21
CA GLY A 102 -13.07 22.12 15.65
C GLY A 102 -13.58 20.83 16.32
N ALA A 103 -13.34 19.67 15.72
CA ALA A 103 -13.73 18.37 16.27
C ALA A 103 -12.58 17.71 17.04
N HIS A 104 -12.92 16.77 17.91
CA HIS A 104 -11.93 15.95 18.60
C HIS A 104 -11.29 14.93 17.62
N GLU A 105 -9.97 14.72 17.71
CA GLU A 105 -9.20 13.87 16.78
C GLU A 105 -9.76 12.44 16.73
N ASN A 106 -10.18 11.86 17.87
CA ASN A 106 -10.78 10.52 17.91
C ASN A 106 -12.14 10.42 17.19
N SER A 107 -12.93 11.50 17.18
CA SER A 107 -14.22 11.52 16.47
C SER A 107 -13.97 11.47 14.97
N VAL A 108 -13.06 12.32 14.49
CA VAL A 108 -12.66 12.34 13.08
C VAL A 108 -12.01 11.02 12.68
N TYR A 109 -11.19 10.42 13.54
CA TYR A 109 -10.62 9.09 13.31
C TYR A 109 -11.71 8.04 13.09
N SER A 110 -12.73 8.02 13.96
CA SER A 110 -13.85 7.07 13.88
C SER A 110 -14.68 7.24 12.60
N TRP A 111 -14.82 8.48 12.11
CA TRP A 111 -15.47 8.77 10.82
C TRP A 111 -14.63 8.28 9.64
N VAL A 112 -13.32 8.53 9.69
CA VAL A 112 -12.36 8.14 8.65
C VAL A 112 -12.23 6.61 8.56
N THR A 113 -12.38 5.89 9.67
CA THR A 113 -12.38 4.41 9.71
C THR A 113 -13.76 3.79 9.51
N GLY A 114 -14.82 4.59 9.41
CA GLY A 114 -16.19 4.11 9.17
C GLY A 114 -16.84 3.44 10.39
N GLN A 115 -16.28 3.65 11.59
CA GLN A 115 -16.86 3.13 12.83
C GLN A 115 -18.11 3.92 13.23
N HIS A 116 -18.14 5.22 12.92
CA HIS A 116 -19.26 6.12 13.19
C HIS A 116 -19.42 7.11 12.04
N ASN A 117 -20.65 7.61 11.83
CA ASN A 117 -20.87 8.78 10.97
C ASN A 117 -20.83 10.07 11.80
N PRO A 118 -20.37 11.20 11.22
CA PRO A 118 -20.44 12.52 11.84
C PRO A 118 -21.87 12.96 12.16
#